data_AF-A0A2G5FMA1-F1
#
_entry.id   AF-A0A2G5FMA1-F1
#
_cell.length_a   1.000
_cell.length_b   1.000
_cell.length_c   1.000
_cell.angle_alpha   90.00
_cell.angle_beta   90.00
_cell.angle_gamma   90.00
#
_symmetry.space_group_name_H-M   'P 1'
#
loop_
_entity.id
_entity.type
_entity.pdbx_description
1 polymer ?
#
loop_
_entity_poly.entity_id
_entity_poly.type
_entity_poly.pdbx_seq_one_letter_code
_entity_poly.pdbx_strand_id
1 'polypeptide(L)'
;MSNPVKKQLFDGVESDFYVFSSILDTPDFGPVHFDNRQVQYLWELGERQADALVGLIPGARKHLDFLGETPAYKQGNLALYVQRVTGRDDNHSVLIVVAAGESQPARFVVDLCGVFVDE
;
A
#
# COMPACT_ATOMS: atom_id res chain seq x y z
N MET A 1 -18.03 4.68 -15.06
CA MET A 1 -17.02 4.75 -13.99
C MET A 1 -15.92 3.77 -14.36
N SER A 2 -14.77 4.29 -14.78
CA SER A 2 -13.59 3.48 -15.09
C SER A 2 -13.05 2.89 -13.80
N ASN A 3 -13.01 1.56 -13.69
CA ASN A 3 -12.28 0.88 -12.62
C ASN A 3 -10.85 1.45 -12.59
N PRO A 4 -10.30 1.88 -11.44
CA PRO A 4 -8.90 2.21 -11.38
C PRO A 4 -8.11 0.96 -11.79
N VAL A 5 -7.36 1.07 -12.87
CA VAL A 5 -6.48 0.01 -13.37
C VAL A 5 -5.44 -0.22 -12.28
N LYS A 6 -5.40 -1.44 -11.73
CA LYS A 6 -4.39 -1.89 -10.78
C LYS A 6 -3.00 -1.59 -11.36
N LYS A 7 -2.24 -0.69 -10.75
CA LYS A 7 -0.89 -0.30 -11.23
C LYS A 7 0.15 -1.14 -10.50
N GLN A 8 0.72 -2.12 -11.21
CA GLN A 8 1.87 -2.88 -10.70
C GLN A 8 3.13 -2.01 -10.75
N LEU A 9 3.77 -1.83 -9.60
CA LEU A 9 5.02 -1.07 -9.45
C LEU A 9 6.25 -1.96 -9.60
N PHE A 10 6.15 -3.20 -9.11
CA PHE A 10 7.24 -4.17 -9.12
C PHE A 10 6.71 -5.58 -9.37
N ASP A 11 7.48 -6.36 -10.11
CA ASP A 11 7.29 -7.80 -10.30
C ASP A 11 8.65 -8.44 -10.57
N GLY A 12 9.17 -9.18 -9.59
CA GLY A 12 10.58 -9.54 -9.55
C GLY A 12 10.93 -10.65 -8.57
N VAL A 13 12.22 -10.82 -8.34
CA VAL A 13 12.76 -11.75 -7.34
C VAL A 13 12.84 -11.09 -5.95
N GLU A 14 12.97 -11.91 -4.92
CA GLU A 14 13.01 -11.47 -3.53
C GLU A 14 14.10 -10.42 -3.22
N SER A 15 15.31 -10.61 -3.77
CA SER A 15 16.43 -9.69 -3.51
C SER A 15 16.12 -8.25 -3.92
N ASP A 16 15.44 -8.09 -5.06
CA ASP A 16 15.13 -6.79 -5.63
C ASP A 16 13.86 -6.21 -4.99
N PHE A 17 12.94 -7.08 -4.55
CA PHE A 17 11.71 -6.69 -3.86
C PHE A 17 12.00 -5.87 -2.61
N TYR A 18 12.92 -6.35 -1.76
CA TYR A 18 13.22 -5.68 -0.48
C TYR A 18 13.90 -4.33 -0.65
N VAL A 19 14.57 -4.06 -1.77
CA VAL A 19 15.25 -2.79 -2.03
C VAL A 19 14.53 -1.92 -3.06
N PHE A 20 13.37 -2.38 -3.54
CA PHE A 20 12.61 -1.69 -4.58
C PHE A 20 12.15 -0.30 -4.11
N SER A 21 12.33 0.68 -4.98
CA SER A 21 11.83 2.04 -4.82
C SER A 21 11.42 2.61 -6.17
N SER A 22 10.51 3.58 -6.16
CA SER A 22 10.00 4.23 -7.37
C SER A 22 9.48 5.63 -7.10
N ILE A 23 9.53 6.50 -8.10
CA ILE A 23 8.84 7.79 -8.06
C ILE A 23 7.43 7.60 -8.61
N LEU A 24 6.44 7.99 -7.82
CA LEU A 24 5.03 7.95 -8.21
C LEU A 24 4.58 9.36 -8.53
N ASP A 25 4.20 9.59 -9.80
CA ASP A 25 3.52 10.82 -10.18
C ASP A 25 2.08 10.81 -9.67
N THR A 26 1.77 11.75 -8.77
CA THR A 26 0.41 11.96 -8.28
C THR A 26 -0.13 13.27 -8.85
N PRO A 27 -1.36 13.28 -9.41
CA PRO A 27 -1.93 14.49 -10.00
C PRO A 27 -2.01 15.67 -9.03
N ASP A 28 -2.33 15.38 -7.76
CA ASP A 28 -2.67 16.40 -6.77
C ASP A 28 -1.50 16.80 -5.86
N PHE A 29 -0.50 15.91 -5.67
CA PHE A 29 0.63 16.13 -4.74
C PHE A 29 1.99 16.20 -5.44
N GLY A 30 2.01 15.99 -6.76
CA GLY A 30 3.24 15.89 -7.54
C GLY A 30 3.97 14.55 -7.33
N PRO A 31 5.25 14.47 -7.70
CA PRO A 31 6.02 13.25 -7.57
C PRO A 31 6.33 12.94 -6.09
N VAL A 32 6.00 11.74 -5.65
CA VAL A 32 6.32 11.22 -4.31
C VAL A 32 7.20 9.97 -4.40
N HIS A 33 8.09 9.79 -3.43
CA HIS A 33 9.03 8.67 -3.41
C HIS A 33 8.48 7.49 -2.61
N PHE A 34 8.22 6.38 -3.30
CA PHE A 34 7.92 5.09 -2.68
C PHE A 34 9.21 4.30 -2.44
N ASP A 35 9.41 3.81 -1.21
CA ASP A 35 10.52 2.94 -0.82
C ASP A 35 9.97 1.75 -0.04
N ASN A 36 10.07 0.55 -0.63
CA ASN A 36 9.51 -0.66 -0.02
C ASN A 36 10.14 -1.00 1.34
N ARG A 37 11.30 -0.43 1.67
CA ARG A 37 11.95 -0.61 2.99
C ARG A 37 11.30 0.22 4.09
N GLN A 38 10.50 1.22 3.73
CA GLN A 38 9.90 2.18 4.66
C GLN A 38 8.42 1.89 4.92
N VAL A 39 7.88 0.83 4.33
CA VAL A 39 6.47 0.48 4.49
C VAL A 39 6.22 -0.17 5.85
N GLN A 40 5.05 0.10 6.41
CA GLN A 40 4.50 -0.51 7.63
C GLN A 40 3.25 -1.30 7.26
N TYR A 41 2.86 -2.28 8.08
CA TYR A 41 1.57 -2.92 7.84
C TYR A 41 0.43 -1.92 8.00
N LEU A 42 -0.62 -2.03 7.18
CA LEU A 42 -1.74 -1.08 7.23
C LEU A 42 -2.41 -1.01 8.62
N TRP A 43 -2.44 -2.12 9.36
CA TRP A 43 -3.03 -2.16 10.70
C TRP A 43 -2.29 -1.30 11.73
N GLU A 44 -1.01 -0.95 11.48
CA GLU A 44 -0.21 -0.11 12.37
C GLU A 44 -0.71 1.35 12.44
N LEU A 45 -1.54 1.78 11.48
CA LEU A 45 -2.26 3.07 11.54
C LEU A 45 -3.38 3.11 12.61
N GLY A 46 -3.71 1.95 13.18
CA GLY A 46 -4.88 1.79 14.02
C GLY A 46 -6.13 1.42 13.22
N GLU A 47 -6.99 0.62 13.84
CA GLU A 47 -8.12 -0.04 13.18
C GLU A 47 -9.05 0.93 12.46
N ARG A 48 -9.38 2.06 13.08
CA ARG A 48 -10.28 3.06 12.48
C ARG A 48 -9.74 3.63 11.17
N GLN A 49 -8.46 4.02 11.13
CA GLN A 49 -7.85 4.61 9.94
C GLN A 49 -7.62 3.55 8.87
N ALA A 50 -7.17 2.36 9.25
CA ALA A 50 -7.00 1.23 8.35
C ALA A 50 -8.32 0.80 7.68
N ASP A 51 -9.41 0.68 8.46
CA ASP A 51 -10.74 0.35 7.94
C ASP A 51 -11.24 1.42 6.96
N ALA A 52 -11.01 2.70 7.25
CA ALA A 52 -11.37 3.80 6.36
C ALA A 52 -10.64 3.71 5.01
N LEU A 53 -9.32 3.48 5.03
CA LEU A 53 -8.53 3.31 3.82
C LEU A 53 -8.95 2.09 3.01
N VAL A 54 -9.20 0.95 3.68
CA VAL A 54 -9.68 -0.27 3.01
C VAL A 54 -11.03 -0.06 2.34
N GLY A 55 -11.94 0.71 2.96
CA GLY A 55 -13.22 1.09 2.35
C GLY A 55 -13.08 1.88 1.04
N LEU A 56 -11.94 2.56 0.83
CA LEU A 56 -11.64 3.34 -0.38
C LEU A 56 -10.93 2.52 -1.47
N ILE A 57 -10.34 1.37 -1.12
CA ILE A 57 -9.57 0.54 -2.05
C ILE A 57 -10.46 -0.57 -2.62
N PRO A 58 -10.81 -0.53 -3.92
CA PRO A 58 -11.67 -1.56 -4.51
C PRO A 58 -11.07 -2.97 -4.36
N GLY A 59 -11.85 -3.90 -3.80
CA GLY A 59 -11.45 -5.29 -3.61
C GLY A 59 -10.62 -5.57 -2.36
N ALA A 60 -10.13 -4.54 -1.66
CA ALA A 60 -9.46 -4.72 -0.38
C ALA A 60 -10.43 -5.23 0.69
N ARG A 61 -9.91 -6.05 1.61
CA ARG A 61 -10.71 -6.67 2.68
C ARG A 61 -9.91 -6.74 3.95
N LYS A 62 -10.61 -6.58 5.07
CA LYS A 62 -10.11 -6.95 6.39
C LYS A 62 -10.35 -8.44 6.61
N HIS A 63 -9.30 -9.18 6.94
CA HIS A 63 -9.37 -10.56 7.39
C HIS A 63 -9.11 -10.59 8.90
N LEU A 64 -10.00 -11.23 9.65
CA LEU A 64 -9.87 -11.43 11.10
C LEU A 64 -9.58 -12.92 11.32
N ASP A 65 -8.32 -13.26 11.50
CA ASP A 65 -7.91 -14.62 11.87
C ASP A 65 -8.14 -14.80 13.37
N PHE A 66 -9.32 -15.31 13.74
CA PHE A 66 -9.75 -15.59 15.12
C PHE A 66 -9.68 -14.41 16.14
N LEU A 67 -10.37 -14.59 17.27
CA LEU A 67 -10.46 -13.59 18.33
C LEU A 67 -9.11 -13.44 19.04
N GLY A 68 -8.37 -12.37 18.72
CA GLY A 68 -7.13 -11.98 19.40
C GLY A 68 -5.93 -11.76 18.49
N GLU A 69 -6.01 -12.08 17.20
CA GLU A 69 -4.93 -11.81 16.26
C GLU A 69 -5.06 -10.43 15.60
N THR A 70 -3.91 -9.90 15.18
CA THR A 70 -3.80 -8.61 14.48
C THR A 70 -4.60 -8.66 13.17
N PRO A 71 -5.47 -7.66 12.88
CA PRO A 71 -6.27 -7.66 11.66
C PRO A 71 -5.38 -7.67 10.42
N ALA A 72 -5.60 -8.63 9.53
CA ALA A 72 -4.86 -8.74 8.29
C ALA A 72 -5.65 -8.07 7.16
N TYR A 73 -5.28 -6.84 6.82
CA TYR A 73 -5.80 -6.14 5.65
C TYR A 73 -5.14 -6.68 4.38
N LYS A 74 -5.93 -7.08 3.39
CA LYS A 74 -5.46 -7.78 2.19
C LYS A 74 -6.09 -7.25 0.90
N GLN A 75 -5.36 -7.38 -0.20
CA GLN A 75 -5.84 -7.24 -1.57
C GLN A 75 -5.53 -8.53 -2.31
N GLY A 76 -6.56 -9.34 -2.59
CA GLY A 76 -6.36 -10.74 -2.96
C GLY A 76 -5.64 -11.50 -1.83
N ASN A 77 -4.52 -12.16 -2.16
CA ASN A 77 -3.71 -12.90 -1.18
C ASN A 77 -2.58 -12.06 -0.56
N LEU A 78 -2.38 -10.83 -1.02
CA LEU A 78 -1.29 -9.97 -0.57
C LEU A 78 -1.72 -9.12 0.63
N ALA A 79 -0.81 -8.91 1.57
CA ALA A 79 -1.02 -7.99 2.67
C ALA A 79 -0.96 -6.53 2.18
N LEU A 80 -1.72 -5.67 2.83
CA LEU A 80 -1.67 -4.23 2.60
C LEU A 80 -0.65 -3.57 3.53
N TYR A 81 0.18 -2.74 2.91
CA TYR A 81 1.20 -1.94 3.56
C TYR A 81 0.98 -0.46 3.24
N VAL A 82 1.55 0.39 4.08
CA VAL A 82 1.48 1.84 3.94
C VAL A 82 2.84 2.47 4.13
N GLN A 83 3.12 3.51 3.34
CA GLN A 83 4.22 4.43 3.59
C GLN A 83 3.66 5.85 3.70
N ARG A 84 3.96 6.54 4.80
CA ARG A 84 3.68 7.96 4.95
C ARG A 84 4.82 8.77 4.34
N VAL A 85 4.50 9.73 3.47
CA VAL A 85 5.47 10.64 2.86
C VAL A 85 4.94 12.07 2.89
N THR A 86 5.83 13.04 3.12
CA THR A 86 5.48 14.45 3.03
C THR A 86 5.48 14.88 1.56
N GLY A 87 4.40 15.51 1.10
CA GLY A 87 4.32 16.15 -0.22
C GLY A 87 5.29 17.32 -0.35
N ARG A 88 5.57 17.74 -1.58
CA ARG A 88 6.57 18.79 -1.88
C ARG A 88 6.22 20.17 -1.32
N ASP A 89 4.97 20.39 -0.95
CA ASP A 89 4.44 21.63 -0.40
C ASP A 89 4.54 21.71 1.13
N ASP A 90 5.11 20.70 1.80
CA ASP A 90 5.30 20.57 3.26
C ASP A 90 4.01 20.69 4.10
N ASN A 91 2.85 20.90 3.47
CA ASN A 91 1.55 21.10 4.11
C ASN A 91 0.71 19.82 4.17
N HIS A 92 0.97 18.84 3.30
CA HIS A 92 0.17 17.61 3.24
C HIS A 92 1.07 16.39 3.29
N SER A 93 0.85 15.53 4.29
CA SER A 93 1.35 14.16 4.25
C SER A 93 0.41 13.32 3.39
N VAL A 94 0.95 12.34 2.68
CA VAL A 94 0.17 11.36 1.94
C VAL A 94 0.54 9.95 2.38
N LEU A 95 -0.45 9.06 2.32
CA LEU A 95 -0.33 7.64 2.56
C LEU A 95 -0.30 6.92 1.21
N ILE A 96 0.84 6.33 0.87
CA ILE A 96 0.97 5.42 -0.26
C ILE A 96 0.59 4.03 0.24
N VAL A 97 -0.51 3.48 -0.25
CA VAL A 97 -0.97 2.14 0.11
C VAL A 97 -0.66 1.16 -1.01
N VAL A 98 0.01 0.06 -0.67
CA VAL A 98 0.39 -0.99 -1.62
C VAL A 98 -0.05 -2.35 -1.12
N ALA A 99 -0.32 -3.26 -2.06
CA ALA A 99 -0.41 -4.68 -1.79
C ALA A 99 0.92 -5.31 -2.19
N ALA A 100 1.60 -5.99 -1.27
CA ALA A 100 2.95 -6.47 -1.53
C ALA A 100 3.19 -7.87 -0.94
N GLY A 101 4.12 -8.60 -1.54
CA GLY A 101 4.56 -9.91 -1.07
C GLY A 101 4.73 -10.93 -2.19
N GLU A 102 4.89 -12.19 -1.80
CA GLU A 102 4.99 -13.32 -2.73
C GLU A 102 3.63 -13.60 -3.38
N SER A 103 3.55 -13.48 -4.71
CA SER A 103 2.33 -13.70 -5.49
C SER A 103 2.21 -15.13 -6.01
N GLN A 104 3.36 -15.78 -6.22
CA GLN A 104 3.57 -17.16 -6.63
C GLN A 104 5.01 -17.54 -6.22
N PRO A 105 5.37 -18.84 -6.18
CA PRO A 105 6.67 -19.28 -5.67
C PRO A 105 7.86 -18.50 -6.26
N ALA A 106 8.65 -17.88 -5.38
CA ALA A 106 9.81 -17.06 -5.67
C ALA A 106 9.56 -15.80 -6.55
N ARG A 107 8.31 -15.35 -6.67
CA ARG A 107 7.93 -14.14 -7.41
C ARG A 107 7.20 -13.14 -6.53
N PHE A 108 7.82 -11.99 -6.35
CA PHE A 108 7.36 -10.94 -5.46
C PHE A 108 6.81 -9.76 -6.26
N VAL A 109 5.72 -9.17 -5.78
CA VAL A 109 5.07 -8.05 -6.45
C VAL A 109 4.83 -6.91 -5.47
N VAL A 110 4.76 -5.70 -6.02
CA VAL A 110 4.22 -4.52 -5.34
C VAL A 110 3.18 -3.90 -6.25
N ASP A 111 1.93 -3.89 -5.80
CA ASP A 111 0.79 -3.32 -6.51
C ASP A 111 0.32 -2.05 -5.80
N LEU A 112 0.31 -0.92 -6.50
CA LEU A 112 -0.23 0.33 -5.96
C LEU A 112 -1.74 0.22 -5.82
N CYS A 113 -2.22 0.36 -4.58
CA CYS A 113 -3.64 0.34 -4.25
C CYS A 113 -4.23 1.75 -4.15
N GLY A 114 -3.43 2.75 -3.78
CA GLY A 114 -3.82 4.16 -3.82
C GLY A 114 -2.81 5.08 -3.17
N VAL A 115 -2.98 6.38 -3.40
CA VAL A 115 -2.30 7.44 -2.66
C VAL A 115 -3.39 8.34 -2.08
N PHE A 116 -3.36 8.54 -0.77
CA PHE A 116 -4.42 9.23 -0.02
C PHE A 116 -3.83 10.38 0.78
N VAL A 117 -4.59 11.45 0.99
CA VAL A 117 -4.21 12.48 1.95
C VAL A 117 -4.23 11.89 3.36
N ASP A 118 -3.21 12.21 4.14
CA ASP A 118 -3.14 11.90 5.55
C ASP A 118 -3.71 13.09 6.34
N GLU A 119 -4.99 12.99 6.71
CA GLU A 119 -5.73 14.00 7.51
C GLU A 119 -5.60 13.78 9.01
#